data_AF-A0A962IMS2-F1
#
_entry.id   AF-A0A962IMS2-F1
#
_cell.length_a   1.000
_cell.length_b   1.000
_cell.length_c   1.000
_cell.angle_alpha   90.00
_cell.angle_beta   90.00
_cell.angle_gamma   90.00
#
_symmetry.space_group_name_H-M   'P 1'
#
loop_
_entity.id
_entity.type
_entity.pdbx_description
1 polymer ?
#
loop_
_entity_poly.entity_id
_entity_poly.type
_entity_poly.pdbx_seq_one_letter_code
_entity_poly.pdbx_strand_id
1 'polypeptide(L)' 'YLVKIDKARFSQVVKPGDQLRLEVEQTRMRLGMGQFLCQARVDGKVVASAEVLCAARGPQ' A
#
# COMPACT_ATOMS: atom_id res chain seq x y z
N TYR A 1 6.08 6.35 -10.07
CA TYR A 1 4.85 5.79 -10.65
C TYR A 1 4.67 4.35 -10.18
N LEU A 2 3.42 3.87 -10.14
CA LEU A 2 3.07 2.52 -9.71
C LEU A 2 3.49 1.50 -10.76
N VAL A 3 4.28 0.49 -10.37
CA VAL A 3 4.82 -0.53 -11.29
C VAL A 3 4.12 -1.87 -11.11
N LYS A 4 3.97 -2.32 -9.86
CA LYS A 4 3.36 -3.62 -9.55
C LYS A 4 2.60 -3.54 -8.23
N ILE A 5 1.47 -4.25 -8.19
CA ILE A 5 0.77 -4.62 -6.97
C ILE A 5 0.87 -6.14 -6.85
N ASP A 6 1.27 -6.64 -5.70
CA ASP A 6 1.36 -8.06 -5.38
C ASP A 6 0.65 -8.36 -4.06
N LYS A 7 0.21 -9.62 -3.90
CA LYS A 7 -0.49 -10.13 -2.70
C LYS A 7 -1.59 -9.20 -2.18
N ALA A 8 -2.32 -8.56 -3.09
CA ALA A 8 -3.45 -7.73 -2.73
C ALA A 8 -4.53 -8.61 -2.08
N ARG A 9 -4.96 -8.23 -0.87
CA ARG A 9 -6.01 -8.93 -0.13
C ARG A 9 -7.02 -7.92 0.37
N PHE A 10 -8.30 -8.28 0.26
CA PHE A 10 -9.43 -7.51 0.75
C PHE A 10 -10.20 -8.39 1.73
N SER A 11 -10.00 -8.13 3.02
CA SER A 11 -10.55 -8.94 4.11
C SER A 11 -11.97 -8.50 4.50
N GLN A 12 -12.34 -7.25 4.23
CA GLN A 12 -13.65 -6.69 4.54
C GLN A 12 -14.02 -5.59 3.55
N VAL A 13 -15.31 -5.47 3.21
CA VAL A 13 -15.85 -4.35 2.44
C VAL A 13 -15.99 -3.14 3.37
N VAL A 14 -15.36 -2.03 2.98
CA VAL A 14 -15.45 -0.73 3.67
C VAL A 14 -16.74 -0.03 3.26
N LYS A 15 -17.38 0.68 4.19
CA LYS A 15 -18.68 1.34 4.01
C LYS A 15 -18.59 2.85 4.28
N PRO A 16 -19.55 3.65 3.79
CA PRO A 16 -19.65 5.06 4.18
C PRO A 16 -19.70 5.21 5.70
N GLY A 17 -18.89 6.12 6.25
CA GLY A 17 -18.73 6.32 7.69
C GLY A 17 -17.47 5.68 8.27
N ASP A 18 -16.89 4.67 7.61
CA ASP A 18 -15.63 4.08 8.03
C ASP A 18 -14.47 5.06 7.82
N GLN A 19 -13.60 5.23 8.83
CA GLN A 19 -12.32 5.91 8.65
C GLN A 19 -11.26 4.91 8.17
N LEU A 20 -10.89 5.00 6.90
CA LEU A 20 -9.80 4.22 6.34
C LEU A 20 -8.45 4.83 6.74
N ARG A 21 -7.66 4.10 7.53
CA ARG A 21 -6.28 4.44 7.88
C ARG A 21 -5.32 3.65 7.02
N LEU A 22 -4.51 4.35 6.23
CA LEU A 22 -3.49 3.73 5.39
C LEU A 22 -2.15 3.75 6.14
N GLU A 23 -1.58 2.58 6.35
CA GLU A 23 -0.27 2.38 6.94
C GLU A 23 0.66 1.83 5.86
N VAL A 24 1.79 2.49 5.66
CA VAL A 24 2.75 2.15 4.60
C VAL A 24 4.14 2.07 5.20
N GLU A 25 4.80 0.93 5.03
CA GLU A 25 6.18 0.71 5.41
C GLU A 25 7.04 0.54 4.16
N GLN A 26 8.09 1.35 4.03
CA GLN A 26 9.08 1.16 2.97
C GLN A 26 10.08 0.09 3.39
N THR A 27 10.04 -1.07 2.74
CA THR A 27 10.90 -2.20 3.10
C THR A 27 12.21 -2.23 2.31
N ARG A 28 12.21 -1.73 1.08
CA ARG A 28 13.40 -1.72 0.22
C ARG A 28 13.41 -0.55 -0.74
N MET A 29 14.59 0.00 -0.99
CA MET A 29 14.84 0.98 -2.06
C MET A 29 16.10 0.59 -2.82
N ARG A 30 16.03 0.36 -4.14
CA ARG A 30 17.18 0.07 -5.01
C ARG A 30 16.95 0.52 -6.44
N LEU A 31 17.96 1.16 -7.06
CA LEU A 31 17.93 1.58 -8.47
C LEU A 31 16.67 2.39 -8.83
N GLY A 32 16.25 3.28 -7.93
CA GLY A 32 15.01 4.06 -8.10
C GLY A 32 13.73 3.25 -7.92
N MET A 33 13.79 1.99 -7.52
CA MET A 33 12.62 1.15 -7.23
C MET A 33 12.39 1.06 -5.72
N GLY A 34 11.23 1.53 -5.26
CA GLY A 34 10.77 1.42 -3.87
C GLY A 34 9.75 0.29 -3.71
N GLN A 35 9.99 -0.60 -2.76
CA GLN A 35 9.06 -1.63 -2.33
C GLN A 35 8.40 -1.23 -1.01
N PHE A 36 7.09 -1.40 -0.94
CA PHE A 36 6.26 -0.96 0.17
C PHE A 36 5.34 -2.09 0.62
N LEU A 37 5.24 -2.28 1.93
CA LEU A 37 4.17 -3.04 2.56
C LEU A 37 3.06 -2.07 2.96
N CYS A 38 1.87 -2.28 2.42
CA CYS A 38 0.73 -1.40 2.61
C CYS A 38 -0.38 -2.15 3.35
N GLN A 39 -0.97 -1.53 4.36
CA GLN A 39 -2.17 -1.99 5.04
C GLN A 39 -3.20 -0.87 5.11
N ALA A 40 -4.47 -1.24 4.98
CA ALA A 40 -5.58 -0.35 5.24
C ALA A 40 -6.34 -0.89 6.45
N ARG A 41 -6.65 -0.01 7.41
CA ARG A 41 -7.35 -0.35 8.65
C ARG A 41 -8.63 0.46 8.83
N VAL A 42 -9.62 -0.16 9.45
CA VAL A 42 -10.83 0.49 9.99
C VAL A 42 -10.98 0.01 11.42
N ASP A 43 -11.15 0.94 12.37
CA ASP A 43 -11.23 0.64 13.82
C ASP A 43 -10.11 -0.30 14.32
N GLY A 44 -8.88 -0.07 13.83
CA GLY A 44 -7.69 -0.84 14.18
C GLY A 44 -7.56 -2.20 13.46
N LYS A 45 -8.58 -2.67 12.76
CA LYS A 45 -8.58 -3.96 12.04
C LYS A 45 -8.12 -3.80 10.60
N VAL A 46 -7.25 -4.69 10.13
CA VAL A 46 -6.80 -4.70 8.73
C VAL A 46 -7.93 -5.14 7.81
N VAL A 47 -8.39 -4.24 6.94
CA VAL A 47 -9.45 -4.48 5.94
C VAL A 47 -8.89 -4.74 4.55
N ALA A 48 -7.70 -4.22 4.24
CA ALA A 48 -6.97 -4.54 3.01
C ALA A 48 -5.45 -4.51 3.22
N SER A 49 -4.72 -5.22 2.37
CA SER A 49 -3.24 -5.21 2.37
C SER A 49 -2.69 -5.44 0.97
N ALA A 50 -1.50 -4.93 0.69
CA ALA A 50 -0.79 -5.19 -0.56
C ALA A 50 0.73 -4.98 -0.41
N GLU A 51 1.49 -5.66 -1.24
CA GLU A 51 2.89 -5.32 -1.53
C GLU A 51 2.92 -4.45 -2.80
N VAL A 52 3.45 -3.24 -2.70
CA VAL A 52 3.48 -2.28 -3.80
C VAL A 52 4.91 -2.00 -4.21
N LEU A 53 5.16 -2.02 -5.52
CA LEU A 53 6.42 -1.62 -6.13
C LEU A 53 6.22 -0.34 -6.94
N CYS A 54 7.00 0.67 -6.63
CA CYS A 54 6.98 1.96 -7.32
C CYS A 54 8.36 2.28 -7.91
N ALA A 55 8.37 2.87 -9.09
CA ALA A 55 9.57 3.49 -9.66
C ALA A 55 9.57 4.99 -9.33
N ALA A 56 10.64 5.48 -8.73
CA ALA A 56 10.93 6.90 -8.67
C ALA A 56 11.07 7.44 -10.10
N ARG A 57 10.39 8.54 -10.42
CA ARG A 57 10.72 9.28 -11.63
C ARG A 57 11.98 10.09 -11.33
N GLY A 58 12.96 10.05 -12.22
CA GLY A 58 14.09 10.98 -12.19
C GLY A 58 13.62 12.43 -12.32
N PRO A 59 14.48 13.42 -12.06
CA PRO A 59 14.14 14.82 -12.30
C PRO A 59 13.69 14.97 -13.76
N GLN A 60 12.55 15.63 -13.95
CA GLN A 60 12.05 15.98 -15.28
C GLN A 60 12.92 17.09 -15.88
#